data_AF-A0AAE0T8H2-F1
#
_entry.id   AF-A0AAE0T8H2-F1
#
_cell.length_a   1.000
_cell.length_b   1.000
_cell.length_c   1.000
_cell.angle_alpha   90.00
_cell.angle_beta   90.00
_cell.angle_gamma   90.00
#
_symmetry.space_group_name_H-M   'P 1'
#
loop_
_entity.id
_entity.type
_entity.pdbx_description
1 polymer ?
#
loop_
_entity_poly.entity_id
_entity_poly.type
_entity_poly.pdbx_seq_one_letter_code
_entity_poly.pdbx_strand_id
1 'polypeptide(L)'
;MPYATGRRVSWNQEIASVATEALRKSVTAQDDGDVCIKWRCYLKRSARYCFQKGVIYGAVVYWISIGTVRIRGNTKGSWHNDFHAMGGYLESFSPILPGNRTFCDRFRETEPYKSDTSSFGHILDMAALDFLLMNYDGGKHTYIANRNKTVYLNILIDYGLS
;
A
#
# COMPACT_ATOMS: atom_id res chain seq x y z
N MET A 1 2.85 -7.43 -7.63
CA MET A 1 3.69 -6.77 -6.59
C MET A 1 5.00 -6.33 -7.22
N PRO A 2 5.54 -5.15 -6.87
CA PRO A 2 6.93 -4.82 -7.18
C PRO A 2 7.86 -5.83 -6.50
N TYR A 3 8.98 -6.15 -7.15
CA TYR A 3 10.00 -6.98 -6.51
C TYR A 3 10.54 -6.28 -5.26
N ALA A 4 10.62 -7.03 -4.16
CA ALA A 4 11.15 -6.55 -2.90
C ALA A 4 12.20 -7.53 -2.38
N THR A 5 13.28 -7.00 -1.81
CA THR A 5 14.30 -7.81 -1.14
C THR A 5 14.64 -7.22 0.21
N GLY A 6 14.92 -8.08 1.19
CA GLY A 6 15.53 -7.66 2.44
C GLY A 6 16.96 -7.16 2.18
N ARG A 7 17.38 -6.11 2.88
CA ARG A 7 18.75 -5.61 2.84
C ARG A 7 19.17 -5.08 4.20
N ARG A 8 20.41 -5.37 4.56
CA ARG A 8 21.14 -4.70 5.65
C ARG A 8 21.94 -3.54 5.06
N VAL A 9 21.78 -2.35 5.60
CA VAL A 9 22.41 -1.12 5.11
C VAL A 9 23.11 -0.40 6.25
N SER A 10 24.30 0.12 6.00
CA SER A 10 25.04 0.99 6.92
C SER A 10 24.68 2.46 6.69
N TRP A 11 24.18 3.14 7.72
CA TRP A 11 23.91 4.57 7.66
C TRP A 11 25.16 5.36 7.25
N ASN A 12 26.28 5.13 7.93
CA ASN A 12 27.50 5.91 7.76
C ASN A 12 28.15 5.70 6.39
N GLN A 13 28.08 4.48 5.84
CA GLN A 13 28.76 4.13 4.60
C GLN A 13 27.88 4.34 3.35
N GLU A 14 26.58 4.06 3.46
CA GLU A 14 25.72 3.92 2.27
C GLU A 14 24.63 4.99 2.18
N ILE A 15 24.19 5.57 3.31
CA ILE A 15 23.06 6.51 3.31
C ILE A 15 23.52 7.95 3.53
N ALA A 16 24.39 8.21 4.50
CA ALA A 16 24.78 9.57 4.90
C ALA A 16 25.34 10.43 3.75
N SER A 17 26.11 9.79 2.86
CA SER A 17 26.75 10.44 1.70
C SER A 17 25.76 10.87 0.62
N VAL A 18 24.67 10.12 0.43
CA VAL A 18 23.65 10.35 -0.61
C VAL A 18 22.34 10.93 -0.05
N ALA A 19 22.22 11.02 1.28
CA ALA A 19 21.05 11.57 1.95
C ALA A 19 20.83 13.04 1.59
N THR A 20 19.57 13.45 1.50
CA THR A 20 19.23 14.87 1.39
C THR A 20 19.62 15.62 2.66
N GLU A 21 19.82 16.94 2.56
CA GLU A 21 20.18 17.75 3.73
C GLU A 21 19.13 17.69 4.84
N ALA A 22 17.84 17.68 4.47
CA ALA A 22 16.74 17.52 5.41
C ALA A 22 16.81 16.20 6.19
N LEU A 23 17.13 15.09 5.51
CA LEU A 23 17.29 13.79 6.15
C LEU A 23 18.53 13.76 7.05
N ARG A 24 19.66 14.34 6.64
CA ARG A 24 20.83 14.46 7.51
C ARG A 24 20.55 15.26 8.78
N LYS A 25 19.84 16.40 8.68
CA LYS A 25 19.45 17.22 9.83
C LYS A 25 18.48 16.53 10.79
N SER A 26 17.76 15.52 10.31
CA SER A 26 16.85 14.73 11.14
C SER A 26 17.55 13.68 11.99
N VAL A 27 18.87 13.49 11.79
CA VAL A 27 19.66 12.50 12.51
C VAL A 27 20.25 13.08 13.77
N THR A 28 20.13 12.30 14.84
CA THR A 28 20.73 12.54 16.14
C THR A 28 21.62 11.34 16.44
N ALA A 29 22.92 11.57 16.46
CA ALA A 29 23.87 10.55 16.89
C ALA A 29 23.79 10.34 18.40
N GLN A 30 24.01 9.12 18.86
CA GLN A 30 24.21 8.79 20.26
C GLN A 30 25.63 8.26 20.48
N ASP A 31 26.00 8.10 21.75
CA ASP A 31 27.26 7.49 22.14
C ASP A 31 27.37 6.06 21.56
N ASP A 32 28.59 5.62 21.26
CA ASP A 32 28.92 4.29 20.70
C ASP A 32 28.48 4.02 19.25
N GLY A 33 28.29 5.07 18.45
CA GLY A 33 28.07 4.95 16.99
C GLY A 33 26.63 4.61 16.58
N ASP A 34 25.70 4.68 17.53
CA ASP A 34 24.28 4.53 17.29
C ASP A 34 23.69 5.75 16.55
N VAL A 35 22.79 5.47 15.61
CA VAL A 35 22.18 6.49 14.75
C VAL A 35 20.68 6.50 14.98
N CYS A 36 20.14 7.65 15.40
CA CYS A 36 18.69 7.82 15.54
C CYS A 36 18.13 8.86 14.58
N ILE A 37 17.11 8.49 13.82
CA ILE A 37 16.45 9.35 12.84
C ILE A 37 15.10 9.81 13.41
N LYS A 38 14.91 11.12 13.53
CA LYS A 38 13.64 11.74 13.90
C LYS A 38 12.88 12.12 12.62
N TRP A 39 12.02 11.23 12.15
CA TRP A 39 11.27 11.46 10.93
C TRP A 39 9.82 11.84 11.21
N ARG A 40 9.26 12.71 10.36
CA ARG A 40 7.84 13.05 10.38
C ARG A 40 7.19 12.47 9.13
N CYS A 41 6.63 11.28 9.28
CA CYS A 41 5.80 10.60 8.28
C CYS A 41 4.45 10.33 8.93
N TYR A 42 3.33 10.64 8.22
CA TYR A 42 1.89 10.40 8.50
C TYR A 42 1.33 10.61 9.93
N LEU A 43 2.06 10.23 10.96
CA LEU A 43 1.82 10.50 12.36
C LEU A 43 2.04 11.99 12.66
N LYS A 44 1.04 12.63 13.27
CA LYS A 44 1.14 14.01 13.79
C LYS A 44 2.27 14.19 14.80
N ARG A 45 2.75 13.09 15.41
CA ARG A 45 3.89 13.02 16.33
C ARG A 45 5.14 12.53 15.59
N SER A 46 6.28 13.17 15.84
CA SER A 46 7.57 12.66 15.36
C SER A 46 7.87 11.31 16.00
N ALA A 47 8.08 10.29 15.18
CA ALA A 47 8.64 9.03 15.62
C ALA A 47 10.17 9.12 15.58
N ARG A 48 10.84 8.45 16.51
CA ARG A 48 12.30 8.31 16.54
C ARG A 48 12.64 6.84 16.34
N TYR A 49 13.45 6.56 15.33
CA TYR A 49 13.94 5.22 15.02
C TYR A 49 15.44 5.19 15.27
N CYS A 50 15.91 4.25 16.09
CA CYS A 50 17.32 4.13 16.46
C CYS A 50 17.91 2.83 15.92
N PHE A 51 19.13 2.93 15.40
CA PHE A 51 19.83 1.86 14.71
C PHE A 51 21.18 1.64 15.37
N GLN A 52 21.34 0.43 15.93
CA GLN A 52 22.55 0.06 16.64
C GLN A 52 23.74 0.07 15.68
N LYS A 53 24.81 0.80 16.04
CA LYS A 53 26.01 1.02 15.22
C LYS A 53 25.68 1.51 13.79
N GLY A 54 24.55 2.21 13.63
CA GLY A 54 24.06 2.71 12.36
C GLY A 54 23.61 1.62 11.37
N VAL A 55 23.34 0.39 11.83
CA VAL A 55 22.89 -0.71 10.97
C VAL A 55 21.37 -0.71 10.84
N ILE A 56 20.88 -0.59 9.61
CA ILE A 56 19.45 -0.57 9.27
C ILE A 56 19.10 -1.87 8.54
N TYR A 57 18.07 -2.55 9.01
CA TYR A 57 17.43 -3.65 8.29
C TYR A 57 16.13 -3.15 7.69
N GLY A 58 15.93 -3.36 6.39
CA GLY A 58 14.72 -2.93 5.72
C GLY A 58 14.48 -3.66 4.42
N ALA A 59 13.34 -3.35 3.80
CA ALA A 59 13.01 -3.81 2.47
C ALA A 59 13.44 -2.77 1.42
N VAL A 60 14.10 -3.23 0.36
CA VAL A 60 14.34 -2.46 -0.86
C VAL A 60 13.30 -2.90 -1.88
N VAL A 61 12.42 -1.98 -2.25
CA VAL A 61 11.33 -2.22 -3.20
C VAL A 61 11.67 -1.55 -4.53
N TYR A 62 11.54 -2.29 -5.62
CA TYR A 62 11.80 -1.76 -6.96
C TYR A 62 10.79 -0.67 -7.31
N TRP A 63 11.31 0.47 -7.77
CA TRP A 63 10.48 1.59 -8.16
C TRP A 63 9.64 1.26 -9.39
N ILE A 64 8.33 1.48 -9.30
CA ILE A 64 7.41 1.31 -10.43
C ILE A 64 7.46 2.60 -11.26
N SER A 65 8.00 2.52 -12.49
CA SER A 65 8.05 3.68 -13.39
C SER A 65 6.65 4.09 -13.84
N ILE A 66 6.31 5.36 -13.61
CA ILE A 66 5.04 6.00 -14.01
C ILE A 66 4.93 6.10 -15.55
N GLY A 67 6.06 5.98 -16.27
CA GLY A 67 6.09 6.04 -17.74
C GLY A 67 5.59 4.78 -18.44
N THR A 68 5.77 3.60 -17.83
CA THR A 68 5.35 2.29 -18.39
C THR A 68 3.95 1.89 -17.96
N VAL A 69 3.45 2.43 -16.86
CA VAL A 69 2.10 2.16 -16.36
C VAL A 69 1.40 3.49 -16.14
N ARG A 70 0.40 3.80 -16.99
CA ARG A 70 -0.54 4.88 -16.68
C ARG A 70 -1.39 4.41 -15.51
N ILE A 71 -0.92 4.71 -14.30
CA ILE A 71 -1.69 4.58 -13.06
C ILE A 71 -2.83 5.59 -13.16
N ARG A 72 -4.00 5.13 -13.60
CA ARG A 72 -5.19 5.97 -13.64
C ARG A 72 -5.78 6.04 -12.24
N GLY A 73 -5.31 7.04 -11.49
CA GLY A 73 -5.94 7.48 -10.27
C GLY A 73 -5.72 6.54 -9.08
N ASN A 74 -5.57 7.16 -7.92
CA ASN A 74 -5.78 6.52 -6.64
C ASN A 74 -7.29 6.23 -6.55
N THR A 75 -7.75 5.14 -7.19
CA THR A 75 -9.09 4.63 -6.92
C THR A 75 -9.03 4.15 -5.49
N LYS A 76 -9.61 4.95 -4.59
CA LYS A 76 -10.10 4.52 -3.28
C LYS A 76 -10.40 3.04 -3.36
N GLY A 77 -9.60 2.21 -2.70
CA GLY A 77 -9.57 0.79 -3.07
C GLY A 77 -10.96 0.16 -2.96
N SER A 78 -11.15 -0.89 -3.75
CA SER A 78 -12.45 -1.51 -4.06
C SER A 78 -13.28 -1.90 -2.83
N TRP A 79 -12.62 -2.08 -1.69
CA TRP A 79 -13.23 -2.44 -0.41
C TRP A 79 -13.34 -1.25 0.57
N HIS A 80 -12.63 -0.14 0.32
CA HIS A 80 -12.40 0.92 1.31
C HIS A 80 -13.46 2.02 1.34
N ASN A 81 -14.15 2.32 0.24
CA ASN A 81 -15.07 3.49 0.21
C ASN A 81 -16.54 3.19 -0.03
N ASP A 82 -16.92 1.97 -0.33
CA ASP A 82 -18.34 1.65 -0.49
C ASP A 82 -19.02 1.19 0.81
N PHE A 83 -18.26 0.81 1.84
CA PHE A 83 -18.86 0.42 3.13
C PHE A 83 -19.49 1.62 3.87
N HIS A 84 -18.80 2.77 3.88
CA HIS A 84 -19.32 4.01 4.47
C HIS A 84 -20.30 4.75 3.54
N ALA A 85 -20.08 4.74 2.23
CA ALA A 85 -20.98 5.40 1.27
C ALA A 85 -22.28 4.63 1.02
N MET A 86 -22.31 3.32 1.28
CA MET A 86 -23.53 2.48 1.26
C MET A 86 -24.17 2.30 2.64
N GLY A 87 -23.78 3.09 3.65
CA GLY A 87 -24.48 3.21 4.93
C GLY A 87 -24.32 2.04 5.91
N GLY A 88 -23.29 1.19 5.76
CA GLY A 88 -23.09 0.02 6.62
C GLY A 88 -22.12 0.28 7.78
N TYR A 89 -22.65 0.35 9.00
CA TYR A 89 -21.83 0.07 10.19
C TYR A 89 -21.43 -1.42 10.19
N LEU A 90 -20.19 -1.70 10.59
CA LEU A 90 -19.55 -3.01 10.72
C LEU A 90 -20.19 -3.90 11.82
N GLU A 91 -21.48 -4.16 11.76
CA GLU A 91 -22.14 -5.07 12.72
C GLU A 91 -22.89 -6.24 12.07
N SER A 92 -22.87 -6.40 10.75
CA SER A 92 -23.51 -7.57 10.13
C SER A 92 -22.77 -8.02 8.88
N PHE A 93 -22.32 -9.27 8.91
CA PHE A 93 -21.93 -10.01 7.72
C PHE A 93 -23.04 -9.90 6.68
N SER A 94 -22.72 -9.28 5.55
CA SER A 94 -23.53 -9.12 4.35
C SER A 94 -24.85 -8.35 4.55
N PRO A 95 -24.87 -7.01 4.42
CA PRO A 95 -26.14 -6.30 4.27
C PRO A 95 -26.73 -6.76 2.94
N ILE A 96 -27.79 -7.57 2.99
CA ILE A 96 -28.67 -7.75 1.84
C ILE A 96 -29.19 -6.35 1.52
N LEU A 97 -28.71 -5.77 0.41
CA LEU A 97 -29.10 -4.44 -0.04
C LEU A 97 -30.54 -4.50 -0.58
N PRO A 98 -31.26 -3.37 -0.66
CA PRO A 98 -32.62 -3.32 -1.19
C PRO A 98 -32.73 -4.07 -2.54
N GLY A 99 -33.70 -4.97 -2.64
CA GLY A 99 -33.88 -5.81 -3.83
C GLY A 99 -33.13 -7.15 -3.82
N ASN A 100 -32.78 -7.68 -2.64
CA ASN A 100 -32.13 -8.98 -2.47
C ASN A 100 -30.74 -9.07 -3.13
N ARG A 101 -30.08 -7.92 -3.35
CA ARG A 101 -28.76 -7.84 -3.98
C ARG A 101 -27.67 -7.86 -2.91
N THR A 102 -26.58 -8.56 -3.17
CA THR A 102 -25.38 -8.54 -2.34
C THR A 102 -24.49 -7.35 -2.71
N PHE A 103 -23.54 -7.01 -1.84
CA PHE A 103 -22.47 -6.07 -2.16
C PHE A 103 -21.75 -6.44 -3.48
N CYS A 104 -21.44 -7.73 -3.66
CA CYS A 104 -20.77 -8.25 -4.86
C CYS A 104 -21.59 -8.02 -6.13
N ASP A 105 -22.93 -8.15 -6.06
CA ASP A 105 -23.80 -7.92 -7.22
C ASP A 105 -23.73 -6.47 -7.69
N ARG A 106 -23.69 -5.51 -6.76
CA ARG A 106 -23.59 -4.09 -7.08
C ARG A 106 -22.19 -3.70 -7.54
N PHE A 107 -21.17 -4.26 -6.90
CA PHE A 107 -19.78 -3.97 -7.23
C PHE A 107 -19.42 -4.40 -8.67
N ARG A 108 -19.95 -5.55 -9.13
CA ARG A 108 -19.81 -6.03 -10.52
C ARG A 108 -20.41 -5.08 -11.56
N GLU A 109 -21.32 -4.19 -11.18
CA GLU A 109 -21.94 -3.22 -12.09
C GLU A 109 -21.16 -1.90 -12.16
N THR A 110 -20.09 -1.73 -11.36
CA THR A 110 -19.25 -0.51 -11.38
C THR A 110 -18.10 -0.64 -12.37
N GLU A 111 -17.71 0.47 -13.00
CA GLU A 111 -16.51 0.50 -13.85
C GLU A 111 -15.23 0.49 -12.99
N PRO A 112 -14.17 -0.26 -13.37
CA PRO A 112 -14.02 -1.01 -14.62
C PRO A 112 -14.59 -2.45 -14.61
N TYR A 113 -15.14 -2.92 -13.50
CA TYR A 113 -15.52 -4.34 -13.30
C TYR A 113 -16.70 -4.82 -14.15
N LYS A 114 -17.57 -3.89 -14.57
CA LYS A 114 -18.65 -4.17 -15.50
C LYS A 114 -18.16 -4.41 -16.93
N SER A 115 -17.15 -3.66 -17.36
CA SER A 115 -16.61 -3.73 -18.72
C SER A 115 -15.54 -4.80 -18.89
N ASP A 116 -14.87 -5.20 -17.80
CA ASP A 116 -13.83 -6.22 -17.77
C ASP A 116 -14.09 -7.24 -16.65
N THR A 117 -14.60 -8.42 -17.01
CA THR A 117 -14.88 -9.51 -16.07
C THR A 117 -13.61 -10.06 -15.41
N SER A 118 -12.43 -9.92 -16.03
CA SER A 118 -11.16 -10.36 -15.45
C SER A 118 -10.73 -9.47 -14.26
N SER A 119 -11.09 -8.19 -14.31
CA SER A 119 -10.83 -7.24 -13.22
C SER A 119 -11.52 -7.63 -11.91
N PHE A 120 -12.71 -8.24 -11.98
CA PHE A 120 -13.39 -8.73 -10.77
C PHE A 120 -12.65 -9.92 -10.16
N GLY A 121 -12.13 -10.84 -10.99
CA GLY A 121 -11.27 -11.95 -10.53
C GLY A 121 -10.03 -11.45 -9.79
N HIS A 122 -9.33 -10.45 -10.34
CA HIS A 122 -8.15 -9.86 -9.71
C HIS A 122 -8.42 -9.23 -8.33
N ILE A 123 -9.66 -8.84 -8.04
CA ILE A 123 -10.04 -8.32 -6.72
C ILE A 123 -10.26 -9.44 -5.72
N LEU A 124 -10.84 -10.56 -6.16
CA LEU A 124 -10.98 -11.75 -5.31
C LEU A 124 -9.62 -12.34 -4.97
N ASP A 125 -8.70 -12.40 -5.94
CA ASP A 125 -7.32 -12.86 -5.72
C ASP A 125 -6.59 -11.96 -4.71
N MET A 126 -6.78 -10.63 -4.83
CA MET A 126 -6.24 -9.68 -3.86
C MET A 126 -6.83 -9.88 -2.47
N ALA A 127 -8.15 -10.04 -2.34
CA ALA A 127 -8.81 -10.27 -1.07
C ALA A 127 -8.37 -11.60 -0.41
N ALA A 128 -8.17 -12.65 -1.22
CA ALA A 128 -7.62 -13.91 -0.74
C ALA A 128 -6.19 -13.75 -0.22
N LEU A 129 -5.34 -13.00 -0.94
CA LEU A 129 -3.98 -12.71 -0.50
C LEU A 129 -3.96 -11.85 0.77
N ASP A 130 -4.80 -10.80 0.84
CA ASP A 130 -4.93 -9.93 2.00
C ASP A 130 -5.38 -10.74 3.22
N PHE A 131 -6.32 -11.68 3.05
CA PHE A 131 -6.73 -12.60 4.11
C PHE A 131 -5.57 -13.49 4.59
N LEU A 132 -4.82 -14.10 3.65
CA LEU A 132 -3.69 -14.97 3.97
C LEU A 132 -2.54 -14.23 4.68
N LEU A 133 -2.31 -12.97 4.33
CA LEU A 133 -1.29 -12.11 4.91
C LEU A 133 -1.80 -11.28 6.09
N MET A 134 -3.05 -11.51 6.54
CA MET A 134 -3.69 -10.70 7.58
C MET A 134 -3.61 -9.18 7.33
N ASN A 135 -3.59 -8.78 6.05
CA ASN A 135 -3.50 -7.39 5.64
C ASN A 135 -4.88 -6.72 5.63
N TYR A 136 -5.29 -6.16 6.77
CA TYR A 136 -6.56 -5.43 6.87
C TYR A 136 -6.53 -4.05 6.19
N ASP A 137 -5.36 -3.59 5.70
CA ASP A 137 -5.21 -2.31 5.02
C ASP A 137 -5.22 -2.43 3.48
N GLY A 138 -5.20 -3.66 2.94
CA GLY A 138 -5.11 -3.93 1.50
C GLY A 138 -6.26 -3.33 0.70
N GLY A 139 -7.43 -3.14 1.33
CA GLY A 139 -8.59 -2.52 0.71
C GLY A 139 -8.43 -1.04 0.33
N LYS A 140 -7.41 -0.32 0.82
CA LYS A 140 -7.29 1.15 0.64
C LYS A 140 -6.71 1.59 -0.69
N HIS A 141 -5.86 0.77 -1.28
CA HIS A 141 -5.01 1.17 -2.39
C HIS A 141 -5.05 0.13 -3.50
N THR A 142 -6.02 0.27 -4.41
CA THR A 142 -6.05 -0.50 -5.65
C THR A 142 -5.56 0.40 -6.77
N TYR A 143 -4.40 0.07 -7.35
CA TYR A 143 -3.91 0.79 -8.52
C TYR A 143 -4.21 -0.03 -9.75
N ILE A 144 -4.95 0.59 -10.66
CA ILE A 144 -5.32 -0.02 -11.91
C ILE A 144 -4.31 0.43 -12.98
N ALA A 145 -3.47 -0.51 -13.39
CA ALA A 145 -2.58 -0.36 -14.53
C ALA A 145 -3.37 -0.56 -15.81
N ASN A 146 -3.42 0.47 -16.66
CA ASN A 146 -4.07 0.36 -17.96
C ASN A 146 -3.04 -0.01 -19.04
N ARG A 147 -3.12 -1.25 -19.53
CA ARG A 147 -2.39 -1.68 -20.75
C ARG A 147 -3.37 -1.59 -21.93
N ASN A 148 -3.11 -0.69 -22.87
CA ASN A 148 -3.85 -0.54 -24.13
C ASN A 148 -5.37 -0.24 -24.03
N LYS A 149 -5.80 0.47 -22.98
CA LYS A 149 -7.19 0.90 -22.72
C LYS A 149 -8.20 -0.20 -22.39
N THR A 150 -7.79 -1.47 -22.39
CA THR A 150 -8.72 -2.61 -22.28
C THR A 150 -8.39 -3.59 -21.16
N VAL A 151 -7.15 -3.61 -20.66
CA VAL A 151 -6.75 -4.51 -19.57
C VAL A 151 -6.37 -3.70 -18.34
N TYR A 152 -7.00 -4.06 -17.23
CA TYR A 152 -6.80 -3.45 -15.93
C TYR A 152 -6.15 -4.47 -14.98
N LEU A 153 -4.92 -4.18 -14.57
CA LEU A 153 -4.20 -5.02 -13.60
C LEU A 153 -4.15 -4.31 -12.25
N ASN A 154 -4.49 -5.04 -11.18
CA ASN A 154 -4.31 -4.56 -9.82
C ASN A 154 -2.84 -4.64 -9.44
N ILE A 155 -2.23 -3.49 -9.15
CA ILE A 155 -0.88 -3.46 -8.57
C ILE A 155 -1.02 -3.62 -7.05
N LEU A 156 -0.61 -4.80 -6.58
CA LEU A 156 -0.51 -5.13 -5.16
C LEU A 156 0.68 -4.40 -4.53
N ILE A 157 0.43 -3.42 -3.67
CA ILE A 157 1.43 -2.66 -2.90
C ILE A 157 0.98 -2.45 -1.44
N ASP A 158 1.82 -1.83 -0.61
CA ASP A 158 1.52 -1.44 0.79
C ASP A 158 1.27 -2.58 1.79
N TYR A 159 1.91 -3.73 1.58
CA TYR A 159 1.88 -4.89 2.49
C TYR A 159 2.81 -4.77 3.72
N GLY A 160 3.15 -3.55 4.14
CA GLY A 160 4.05 -3.32 5.28
C GLY A 160 3.40 -3.57 6.66
N LEU A 161 2.08 -3.78 6.70
CA LEU A 161 1.29 -4.02 7.90
C LEU A 161 0.80 -5.48 8.03
N SER A 162 1.22 -6.35 7.11
CA SER A 162 1.02 -7.79 7.15
C SER A 162 1.86 -8.47 8.23
#